data_AF-A0A9E0SG73-F1
#
_entry.id   AF-A0A9E0SG73-F1
#
_cell.length_a   1.000
_cell.length_b   1.000
_cell.length_c   1.000
_cell.angle_alpha   90.00
_cell.angle_beta   90.00
_cell.angle_gamma   90.00
#
_symmetry.space_group_name_H-M   'P 1'
#
loop_
_entity.id
_entity.type
_entity.pdbx_description
1 polymer ?
#
loop_
_entity_poly.entity_id
_entity_poly.type
_entity_poly.pdbx_seq_one_letter_code
_entity_poly.pdbx_strand_id
1 'polypeptide(L)' 'SGVRSRHAAKLATENGYTHCFDVLEGFEGDKDAEGHRKTVNGWCKAGLPWVGA' A
#
# COMPACT_ATOMS: atom_id res chain seq x y z
N SER A 1 -0.91 -5.53 0.39
CA SER A 1 -2.04 -5.62 -0.57
C SER A 1 -2.75 -4.26 -0.74
N GLY A 2 -2.60 -3.63 -1.91
CA GLY A 2 -3.19 -2.32 -2.25
C GLY A 2 -4.64 -2.34 -2.77
N VAL A 3 -5.39 -3.42 -2.56
CA VAL A 3 -6.72 -3.58 -3.18
C VAL A 3 -7.70 -2.49 -2.73
N ARG A 4 -7.73 -2.19 -1.43
CA ARG A 4 -8.62 -1.16 -0.87
C ARG A 4 -8.20 0.26 -1.25
N SER A 5 -6.90 0.54 -1.31
CA SER A 5 -6.37 1.85 -1.67
C SER A 5 -6.67 2.20 -3.13
N ARG A 6 -6.69 1.22 -4.04
CA ARG A 6 -7.14 1.43 -5.42
C ARG A 6 -8.57 1.95 -5.53
N HIS A 7 -9.50 1.36 -4.77
CA HIS A 7 -10.89 1.82 -4.75
C HIS A 7 -11.01 3.24 -4.17
N ALA A 8 -10.24 3.55 -3.12
CA ALA A 8 -10.20 4.89 -2.54
C ALA A 8 -9.64 5.93 -3.53
N ALA A 9 -8.53 5.63 -4.20
CA ALA A 9 -7.95 6.51 -5.22
C ALA A 9 -8.92 6.75 -6.37
N LYS A 10 -9.61 5.71 -6.85
CA LYS A 10 -10.65 5.84 -7.87
C LYS A 10 -11.78 6.76 -7.43
N LEU A 11 -12.34 6.54 -6.24
CA LEU A 11 -13.43 7.35 -5.70
C LEU A 11 -12.99 8.82 -5.51
N ALA A 12 -11.77 9.06 -5.04
CA ALA A 12 -11.23 10.41 -4.90
C ALA A 12 -11.11 11.10 -6.27
N THR A 13 -10.59 10.41 -7.29
CA THR A 13 -10.56 10.95 -8.66
C THR A 13 -11.96 11.30 -9.16
N GLU A 14 -12.95 10.44 -8.92
CA GLU A 14 -14.36 10.67 -9.29
C GLU A 14 -14.97 11.89 -8.57
N ASN A 15 -14.44 12.27 -7.40
CA ASN A 15 -14.85 13.45 -6.63
C ASN A 15 -14.01 14.70 -6.93
N GLY A 16 -13.21 14.69 -8.00
CA GLY A 16 -12.50 15.87 -8.49
C GLY A 16 -11.12 16.11 -7.86
N TYR A 17 -10.60 15.17 -7.08
CA TYR A 17 -9.20 15.23 -6.63
C TYR A 17 -8.27 14.85 -7.80
N THR A 18 -7.29 15.71 -8.09
CA THR A 18 -6.44 15.60 -9.30
C THR A 18 -5.22 14.71 -9.15
N HIS A 19 -4.76 14.46 -7.92
CA HIS A 19 -3.52 13.75 -7.63
C HIS A 19 -3.76 12.57 -6.69
N CYS A 20 -4.49 11.57 -7.20
CA CYS A 20 -4.87 10.36 -6.46
C CYS A 20 -4.02 9.19 -6.93
N PHE A 21 -3.25 8.60 -6.01
CA PHE A 21 -2.33 7.50 -6.32
C PHE A 21 -2.58 6.29 -5.43
N ASP A 22 -2.40 5.11 -6.01
CA ASP A 22 -2.41 3.83 -5.29
C ASP A 22 -0.97 3.40 -5.01
N VAL A 23 -0.66 3.03 -3.77
CA VAL A 23 0.62 2.40 -3.42
C VAL A 23 0.44 0.89 -3.65
N LEU A 24 0.89 0.40 -4.81
CA LEU A 24 0.58 -0.95 -5.32
C LEU A 24 0.79 -2.08 -4.30
N GLU A 25 1.94 -2.06 -3.63
CA GLU A 25 2.32 -3.09 -2.65
C GLU A 25 1.67 -2.85 -1.27
N GLY A 26 1.19 -1.62 -1.04
CA GLY A 26 0.70 -1.14 0.23
C GLY A 26 1.82 -1.02 1.27
N PHE A 27 1.42 -0.95 2.54
CA PHE A 27 2.37 -0.74 3.64
C PHE A 27 3.17 -2.01 3.98
N GLU A 28 2.47 -3.12 4.19
CA GLU A 28 3.07 -4.37 4.67
C GLU A 28 3.43 -5.36 3.55
N GLY A 29 3.00 -5.09 2.31
CA GLY A 29 3.22 -6.02 1.20
C GLY A 29 2.37 -7.29 1.25
N ASP A 30 2.84 -8.29 0.55
CA ASP A 30 2.31 -9.65 0.47
C ASP A 30 2.88 -10.52 1.61
N LYS A 31 2.32 -11.72 1.76
CA LYS A 31 2.82 -12.69 2.72
C LYS A 31 3.95 -13.51 2.10
N ASP A 32 4.98 -13.83 2.87
CA ASP A 32 5.97 -14.84 2.47
C ASP A 32 5.42 -16.27 2.60
N ALA A 33 6.28 -17.26 2.33
CA ALA A 33 5.95 -18.68 2.42
C ALA A 33 5.56 -19.13 3.83
N GLU A 34 5.97 -18.41 4.88
CA GLU A 34 5.63 -18.67 6.28
C GLU A 34 4.39 -17.89 6.73
N GLY A 35 3.83 -17.06 5.85
CA GLY A 35 2.63 -16.27 6.12
C GLY A 35 2.89 -14.91 6.78
N HIS A 36 4.16 -14.51 6.97
CA HIS A 36 4.53 -13.22 7.56
C HIS A 36 4.48 -12.11 6.51
N ARG A 37 4.18 -10.88 6.95
CA ARG A 37 4.23 -9.68 6.10
C ARG A 37 5.49 -8.87 6.38
N LYS A 38 5.71 -7.81 5.60
CA LYS A 38 6.87 -6.90 5.67
C LYS A 38 8.19 -7.58 5.27
N THR A 39 8.14 -8.75 4.64
CA THR A 39 9.30 -9.58 4.30
C THR A 39 9.58 -9.66 2.80
N VAL A 40 8.55 -9.62 1.95
CA VAL A 40 8.66 -9.77 0.48
C VAL A 40 8.72 -8.43 -0.25
N ASN A 41 7.74 -7.55 -0.01
CA ASN A 41 7.58 -6.25 -0.67
C ASN A 41 6.82 -5.27 0.25
N GLY A 42 6.48 -4.09 -0.27
CA GLY A 42 5.75 -3.05 0.47
C GLY A 42 6.66 -2.01 1.13
N TRP A 43 6.04 -0.92 1.57
CA TRP A 43 6.72 0.25 2.16
C TRP A 43 7.70 -0.13 3.27
N CYS A 44 7.30 -1.02 4.18
CA CYS A 44 8.17 -1.50 5.26
C CYS A 44 9.40 -2.22 4.73
N LYS A 45 9.21 -3.15 3.78
CA LYS A 45 10.30 -3.96 3.23
C LYS A 45 11.26 -3.12 2.37
N ALA A 46 10.76 -2.09 1.72
CA ALA A 46 11.55 -1.14 0.94
C ALA A 46 12.41 -0.20 1.81
N GLY A 47 12.31 -0.27 3.15
CA GLY A 47 13.09 0.56 4.07
C GLY A 47 12.72 2.05 4.03
N LEU A 48 11.54 2.38 3.51
CA LEU A 48 11.04 3.75 3.49
C LEU A 48 10.71 4.21 4.92
N PRO A 49 10.82 5.51 5.24
CA PRO A 49 10.61 6.00 6.59
C PRO A 49 9.15 5.85 7.03
N TRP A 50 8.94 5.44 8.28
CA TRP A 50 7.64 5.40 8.96
C TRP A 50 7.86 5.41 10.49
N VAL A 51 6.81 5.79 11.24
CA VAL A 51 6.82 5.82 12.71
C VAL A 51 5.56 5.13 13.22
N GLY A 52 5.72 4.26 14.22
CA GLY A 52 4.63 3.55 14.90
C GLY A 52 4.25 2.23 14.23
N ALA A 53 4.21 1.14 15.01
CA ALA A 53 3.79 -0.20 14.61
C ALA A 53 2.58 -0.64 15.43
#